data_AF-A0A3D5H7K2-F1
#
_entry.id   AF-A0A3D5H7K2-F1
#
_cell.length_a   1.000
_cell.length_b   1.000
_cell.length_c   1.000
_cell.angle_alpha   90.00
_cell.angle_beta   90.00
_cell.angle_gamma   90.00
#
_symmetry.space_group_name_H-M   'P 1'
#
loop_
_entity.id
_entity.type
_entity.pdbx_description
1 polymer ?
#
loop_
_entity_poly.entity_id
_entity_poly.type
_entity_poly.pdbx_seq_one_letter_code
_entity_poly.pdbx_strand_id
1 'polypeptide(L)' 'KKTGQIALHFGADDFGGTLLEENVHAAANFVNKTNTEECIEMIHASGFAAAQRTTVYAVIREYPLTADVAA' A
#
# COMPACT_ATOMS: atom_id res chain seq x y z
N LYS A 1 9.13 -2.30 0.72
CA LYS A 1 8.02 -3.15 0.22
C LYS A 1 7.85 -4.42 1.07
N LYS A 2 8.74 -5.43 1.03
CA LYS A 2 8.62 -6.67 1.84
C LYS A 2 8.43 -6.48 3.35
N THR A 3 9.20 -5.59 3.99
CA THR A 3 9.04 -5.33 5.43
C THR A 3 7.65 -4.81 5.79
N GLY A 4 7.05 -3.99 4.92
CA GLY A 4 5.69 -3.48 5.10
C GLY A 4 4.65 -4.59 5.00
N GLN A 5 4.79 -5.50 4.04
CA GLN A 5 3.94 -6.68 3.91
C GLN A 5 3.98 -7.56 5.17
N ILE A 6 5.18 -7.83 5.69
CA ILE A 6 5.34 -8.59 6.94
C ILE A 6 4.69 -7.83 8.11
N ALA A 7 4.89 -6.52 8.21
CA ALA A 7 4.38 -5.70 9.30
C ALA A 7 2.85 -5.76 9.45
N LEU A 8 2.10 -6.03 8.37
CA LEU A 8 0.64 -6.23 8.44
C LEU A 8 0.26 -7.38 9.37
N HIS A 9 1.08 -8.42 9.45
CA HIS A 9 0.88 -9.54 10.37
C HIS A 9 1.30 -9.23 11.81
N PHE A 10 1.87 -8.06 12.07
CA PHE A 10 2.35 -7.60 13.38
C PHE A 10 1.64 -6.32 13.85
N GLY A 11 0.45 -6.01 13.30
CA GLY A 11 -0.42 -4.94 13.78
C GLY A 11 -0.37 -3.63 12.99
N ALA A 12 0.42 -3.56 11.91
CA ALA A 12 0.25 -2.48 10.94
C ALA A 12 -1.04 -2.70 10.13
N ASP A 13 -1.76 -1.61 9.85
CA ASP A 13 -3.00 -1.63 9.05
C ASP A 13 -2.98 -0.63 7.89
N ASP A 14 -1.88 0.10 7.74
CA ASP A 14 -1.78 1.25 6.87
C ASP A 14 -0.41 1.33 6.20
N PHE A 15 -0.40 1.69 4.91
CA PHE A 15 0.82 2.00 4.18
C PHE A 15 0.97 3.52 4.10
N GLY A 16 2.19 4.02 4.31
CA GLY A 16 2.53 5.40 3.98
C GLY A 16 2.16 5.64 2.51
N GLY A 17 1.31 6.64 2.26
CA GLY A 17 0.57 6.83 1.00
C GLY A 17 1.43 6.94 -0.27
N THR A 18 0.77 7.20 -1.40
CA THR A 18 1.43 7.27 -2.70
C THR A 18 2.16 8.60 -2.89
N LEU A 19 3.35 8.54 -3.48
CA LEU A 19 4.14 9.70 -3.88
C LEU A 19 3.96 9.87 -5.40
N LEU A 20 3.09 10.78 -5.80
CA LEU A 20 2.77 11.05 -7.21
C LEU A 20 3.89 11.84 -7.91
N GLU A 21 4.46 12.80 -7.20
CA GLU A 21 5.57 13.62 -7.65
C GLU A 21 6.57 13.73 -6.50
N GLU A 22 7.83 13.40 -6.76
CA GLU A 22 8.87 13.45 -5.76
C GLU A 22 10.09 14.17 -6.35
N ASN A 23 10.12 15.49 -6.16
CA ASN A 23 11.19 16.34 -6.68
C ASN A 23 12.37 16.49 -5.71
N VAL A 24 12.16 16.29 -4.40
CA VAL A 24 13.16 16.53 -3.35
C VAL A 24 14.12 15.35 -3.22
N HIS A 25 13.60 14.14 -3.06
CA HIS A 25 14.36 12.90 -3.09
C HIS A 25 14.98 12.66 -4.47
N ALA A 26 14.30 13.03 -5.57
CA ALA A 26 14.91 12.99 -6.90
C ALA A 26 16.16 13.89 -6.99
N ALA A 27 16.11 15.12 -6.44
CA ALA A 27 17.28 15.99 -6.34
C ALA A 27 18.39 15.42 -5.43
N ALA A 28 18.03 14.57 -4.48
CA ALA A 28 18.96 13.81 -3.63
C ALA A 28 19.35 12.43 -4.21
N ASN A 29 19.03 12.16 -5.47
CA ASN A 29 19.29 10.88 -6.17
C ASN A 29 18.69 9.64 -5.48
N PHE A 30 17.57 9.82 -4.77
CA PHE A 30 16.79 8.75 -4.17
C PHE A 30 15.42 8.71 -4.83
N VAL A 31 15.20 7.78 -5.75
CA VAL A 31 13.92 7.66 -6.46
C VAL A 31 13.19 6.42 -5.96
N ASN A 32 12.17 6.62 -5.14
CA ASN A 32 11.24 5.57 -4.73
C ASN A 32 9.83 5.98 -5.15
N LYS A 33 9.18 5.15 -5.96
CA LYS A 33 7.83 5.40 -6.47
C LYS A 33 6.93 4.26 -6.05
N THR A 34 5.71 4.60 -5.71
CA THR A 34 4.63 3.65 -5.45
C THR A 34 3.34 4.30 -5.91
N ASN A 35 2.56 3.55 -6.67
CA ASN A 35 1.24 3.94 -7.12
C ASN A 35 0.16 3.16 -6.34
N THR A 36 -1.09 3.48 -6.60
CA THR A 36 -2.23 2.88 -5.90
C THR A 36 -2.33 1.38 -6.17
N GLU A 37 -2.11 0.97 -7.42
CA GLU A 37 -2.17 -0.42 -7.87
C GLU A 37 -1.12 -1.28 -7.15
N GLU A 38 0.12 -0.83 -7.06
CA GLU A 38 1.19 -1.52 -6.33
C GLU A 38 0.86 -1.66 -4.84
N CYS A 39 0.23 -0.67 -4.21
CA CYS A 39 -0.22 -0.79 -2.83
C CYS A 39 -1.28 -1.88 -2.68
N ILE A 40 -2.27 -1.91 -3.57
CA ILE A 40 -3.32 -2.93 -3.56
C ILE A 40 -2.71 -4.32 -3.72
N GLU A 41 -1.83 -4.51 -4.72
CA GLU A 41 -1.14 -5.78 -4.97
C GLU A 41 -0.30 -6.23 -3.77
N MET A 42 0.43 -5.31 -3.12
CA MET A 42 1.23 -5.65 -1.94
C MET A 42 0.38 -6.10 -0.76
N ILE A 43 -0.76 -5.43 -0.52
CA ILE A 43 -1.72 -5.79 0.54
C ILE A 43 -2.35 -7.16 0.24
N HIS A 44 -2.80 -7.37 -1.00
CA HIS A 44 -3.39 -8.64 -1.44
C HIS A 44 -2.40 -9.80 -1.37
N ALA A 45 -1.16 -9.60 -1.80
CA ALA A 45 -0.09 -10.58 -1.69
C ALA A 45 0.30 -10.89 -0.22
N SER A 46 -0.16 -10.08 0.74
CA SER A 46 -0.03 -10.33 2.18
C SER A 46 -1.26 -11.03 2.78
N GLY A 47 -2.26 -11.38 1.95
CA GLY A 47 -3.48 -12.07 2.38
C GLY A 47 -4.55 -11.17 3.01
N PHE A 48 -4.47 -9.86 2.81
CA PHE A 48 -5.46 -8.91 3.34
C PHE A 48 -6.25 -8.23 2.21
N ALA A 49 -7.45 -7.74 2.49
CA ALA A 49 -8.17 -6.84 1.59
C ALA A 49 -7.61 -5.42 1.70
N ALA A 50 -7.52 -4.70 0.58
CA ALA A 50 -7.07 -3.32 0.58
C ALA A 50 -8.27 -2.35 0.65
N ALA A 51 -8.06 -1.17 1.22
CA ALA A 51 -9.06 -0.11 1.26
C ALA A 51 -8.42 1.25 1.00
N GLN A 52 -9.09 2.07 0.21
CA GLN A 52 -8.81 3.51 0.10
C GLN A 52 -9.57 4.24 1.20
N ARG A 53 -8.88 5.12 1.92
CA ARG A 53 -9.41 5.87 3.05
C ARG A 53 -9.16 7.36 2.93
N THR A 54 -9.92 8.13 3.70
CA THR A 54 -9.62 9.54 4.00
C THR A 54 -8.48 9.65 5.02
N THR A 55 -8.00 10.87 5.27
CA THR A 55 -7.00 11.16 6.31
C THR A 55 -7.49 10.86 7.73
N VAL A 56 -8.81 10.81 7.93
CA VAL A 56 -9.48 10.43 9.20
C VAL A 56 -9.98 8.98 9.19
N TYR A 57 -9.41 8.14 8.32
CA TYR A 57 -9.67 6.70 8.23
C TYR A 57 -11.08 6.28 7.82
N ALA A 58 -11.94 7.21 7.39
CA ALA A 58 -13.20 6.85 6.76
C ALA A 58 -12.92 6.13 5.42
N VAL A 59 -13.47 4.93 5.25
CA VAL A 59 -13.32 4.12 4.03
C VAL A 59 -14.09 4.78 2.88
N ILE A 60 -13.39 4.98 1.76
CA ILE A 60 -13.93 5.52 0.51
C ILE A 60 -14.27 4.37 -0.44
N ARG A 61 -13.37 3.38 -0.54
CA ARG A 61 -13.49 2.25 -1.46
C ARG A 61 -12.77 1.03 -0.92
N GLU A 62 -13.37 -0.13 -1.08
CA GLU A 62 -12.78 -1.43 -0.75
C GLU A 62 -12.31 -2.15 -2.01
N TYR A 63 -11.23 -2.91 -1.86
CA TYR A 63 -10.63 -3.78 -2.86
C TYR A 63 -10.53 -5.18 -2.25
N PRO A 64 -11.60 -6.00 -2.37
CA PRO A 64 -11.66 -7.30 -1.72
C PRO A 64 -10.55 -8.22 -2.24
N LEU A 65 -10.03 -9.07 -1.35
CA LEU A 65 -9.12 -10.14 -1.74
C LEU A 65 -9.90 -11.14 -2.60
N THR A 66 -9.50 -11.32 -3.86
CA THR A 66 -10.10 -12.34 -4.73
C THR A 66 -9.46 -13.71 -4.45
N ALA A 67 -10.23 -14.78 -4.66
CA ALA A 67 -9.81 -16.14 -4.30
C ALA A 67 -8.55 -16.63 -5.04
N ASP A 68 -8.20 -16.03 -6.18
CA ASP A 68 -7.07 -16.44 -7.02
C ASP A 68 -5.69 -15.98 -6.51
N VAL A 69 -5.63 -15.08 -5.52
CA VAL A 69 -4.38 -14.49 -5.03
C VAL A 69 -3.90 -15.09 -3.69
N ALA A 70 -4.69 -15.98 -3.08
CA ALA A 70 -4.43 -16.55 -1.76
C ALA A 70 -3.65 -17.89 -1.78
N ALA A 71 -3.10 -18.28 -2.94
CA ALA A 71 -2.39 -19.55 -3.14
C ALA A 71 -0.86 -19.40 -3.05
#